data_AF-A0A955NKP7-F1
#
_entry.id   AF-A0A955NKP7-F1
#
_cell.length_a   1.000
_cell.length_b   1.000
_cell.length_c   1.000
_cell.angle_alpha   90.00
_cell.angle_beta   90.00
_cell.angle_gamma   90.00
#
_symmetry.space_group_name_H-M   'P 1'
#
loop_
_entity.id
_entity.type
_entity.pdbx_description
1 polymer ?
#
loop_
_entity_poly.entity_id
_entity_poly.type
_entity_poly.pdbx_seq_one_letter_code
_entity_poly.pdbx_strand_id
1 'polypeptide(L)'
;LAIQKRVFDFYFLLFLPSITFLLGGILWFGTQIEWGEDLRKRFALHGGLLAISGFLLLQPILPMSWRVMMRDPQSSPVAYWDHERRNLDELVEWGKKLDFPPGTTVFGDSATTPLFVLGTDFRIALNEADTNSMRFRAGYPPPEEFIQRLEESRVNMLLVRTSLRADGKETLNGMFLIQEFGEYLKREFQPAASLEMNDRTKVYLLARKPVNE
;
A
#
# COMPACT_ATOMS: atom_id res chain seq x y z
N LEU A 1 -8.29 8.29 -9.68
CA LEU A 1 -9.57 8.78 -9.11
C LEU A 1 -10.54 7.65 -8.75
N ALA A 2 -10.80 6.64 -9.60
CA ALA A 2 -11.77 5.57 -9.29
C ALA A 2 -11.39 4.66 -8.09
N ILE A 3 -10.10 4.44 -7.83
CA ILE A 3 -9.62 3.52 -6.78
C ILE A 3 -9.65 4.17 -5.38
N GLN A 4 -9.33 5.47 -5.27
CA GLN A 4 -9.48 6.26 -4.04
C GLN A 4 -10.93 6.26 -3.54
N LYS A 5 -11.89 6.30 -4.48
CA LYS A 5 -13.31 6.20 -4.16
C LYS A 5 -13.59 4.87 -3.46
N ARG A 6 -13.10 3.75 -4.00
CA ARG A 6 -13.41 2.39 -3.48
C ARG A 6 -12.85 2.08 -2.10
N VAL A 7 -11.63 2.54 -1.76
CA VAL A 7 -11.06 2.30 -0.43
C VAL A 7 -11.72 3.19 0.62
N PHE A 8 -12.00 4.45 0.29
CA PHE A 8 -12.80 5.33 1.13
C PHE A 8 -14.21 4.74 1.32
N ASP A 9 -14.84 4.27 0.25
CA ASP A 9 -16.16 3.63 0.27
C ASP A 9 -16.16 2.39 1.19
N PHE A 10 -15.12 1.56 1.18
CA PHE A 10 -15.05 0.35 2.03
C PHE A 10 -15.06 0.68 3.54
N TYR A 11 -14.21 1.61 3.97
CA TYR A 11 -14.17 2.01 5.38
C TYR A 11 -15.40 2.85 5.79
N PHE A 12 -15.90 3.69 4.89
CA PHE A 12 -17.14 4.43 5.12
C PHE A 12 -18.33 3.46 5.26
N LEU A 13 -18.41 2.41 4.44
CA LEU A 13 -19.45 1.39 4.53
C LEU A 13 -19.37 0.54 5.81
N LEU A 14 -18.18 0.33 6.38
CA LEU A 14 -18.02 -0.47 7.60
C LEU A 14 -18.35 0.34 8.87
N PHE A 15 -17.93 1.61 8.92
CA PHE A 15 -17.97 2.41 10.13
C PHE A 15 -19.14 3.40 10.19
N LEU A 16 -19.60 3.92 9.05
CA LEU A 16 -20.73 4.84 9.01
C LEU A 16 -22.00 4.21 9.59
N PRO A 17 -22.38 2.95 9.28
CA PRO A 17 -23.57 2.33 9.86
C PRO A 17 -23.47 2.23 11.38
N SER A 18 -22.28 1.88 11.90
CA SER A 18 -22.03 1.76 13.35
C SER A 18 -22.17 3.10 14.05
N ILE A 19 -21.61 4.17 13.49
CA ILE A 19 -21.72 5.54 14.03
C ILE A 19 -23.17 6.04 13.92
N THR A 20 -23.84 5.82 12.78
CA THR A 20 -25.23 6.18 12.56
C THR A 20 -26.18 5.45 13.52
N PHE A 21 -25.94 4.16 13.80
CA PHE A 21 -26.75 3.39 14.73
C PHE A 21 -26.57 3.88 16.17
N LEU A 22 -25.35 4.24 16.55
CA LEU A 22 -25.03 4.74 17.89
C LEU A 22 -25.60 6.15 18.13
N LEU A 23 -25.44 7.05 17.16
CA LEU A 23 -26.05 8.39 17.20
C LEU A 23 -27.59 8.32 17.11
N GLY A 24 -28.12 7.46 16.24
CA GLY A 24 -29.56 7.21 16.11
C GLY A 24 -30.16 6.64 17.38
N GLY A 25 -29.47 5.73 18.07
CA GLY A 25 -29.87 5.18 19.36
C GLY A 25 -29.91 6.24 20.46
N ILE A 26 -28.89 7.11 20.54
CA ILE A 26 -28.84 8.21 21.51
C ILE A 26 -29.99 9.21 21.26
N LEU A 27 -30.24 9.58 20.00
CA LEU A 27 -31.32 10.49 19.63
C LEU A 27 -32.70 9.86 19.87
N TRP A 28 -32.90 8.60 19.51
CA TRP A 28 -34.14 7.85 19.74
C TRP A 28 -34.45 7.72 21.24
N PHE A 29 -33.45 7.39 22.07
CA PHE A 29 -33.66 7.32 23.52
C PHE A 29 -34.03 8.69 24.10
N GLY A 30 -33.44 9.77 23.57
CA GLY A 30 -33.78 11.13 23.93
C GLY A 30 -35.20 11.56 23.56
N THR A 31 -35.79 11.00 22.49
CA THR A 31 -37.17 11.34 22.07
C THR A 31 -38.25 10.59 22.83
N GLN A 32 -37.94 9.45 23.45
CA GLN A 32 -38.89 8.65 24.24
C GLN A 32 -39.16 9.23 25.64
N ILE A 33 -38.43 10.26 26.04
CA ILE A 33 -38.62 10.94 27.32
C ILE A 33 -39.41 12.23 27.05
N GLU A 34 -40.47 12.49 27.84
CA GLU A 34 -41.24 13.73 27.75
C GLU A 34 -40.43 14.89 28.35
N TRP A 35 -39.71 15.60 27.48
CA TRP A 35 -38.97 16.81 27.85
C TRP A 35 -39.80 18.07 27.56
N GLY A 36 -39.73 19.05 28.45
CA GLY A 36 -40.10 20.42 28.10
C GLY A 36 -39.24 20.95 26.94
N GLU A 37 -39.79 21.85 26.12
CA GLU A 37 -39.16 22.34 24.89
C GLU A 37 -37.73 22.89 25.10
N ASP A 38 -37.50 23.54 26.24
CA ASP A 38 -36.20 24.11 26.61
C ASP A 38 -35.15 23.04 26.94
N LEU A 39 -35.56 21.94 27.57
CA LEU A 39 -34.69 20.78 27.84
C LEU A 39 -34.32 20.04 26.56
N ARG A 40 -35.24 19.96 25.59
CA ARG A 40 -34.98 19.33 24.28
C ARG A 40 -33.87 20.06 23.51
N LYS A 41 -33.89 21.39 23.50
CA LYS A 41 -32.87 22.24 22.87
C LYS A 41 -31.50 22.08 23.55
N ARG A 42 -31.48 22.05 24.89
CA ARG A 42 -30.25 21.83 25.67
C ARG A 42 -29.67 20.44 25.44
N PHE A 43 -30.51 19.40 25.41
CA PHE A 43 -30.08 18.04 25.14
C PHE A 43 -29.48 17.89 23.74
N ALA A 44 -30.09 18.49 22.70
CA ALA A 44 -29.53 18.48 21.36
C ALA A 44 -28.15 19.17 21.30
N LEU A 45 -28.01 20.33 21.94
CA LEU A 45 -26.74 21.07 21.99
C LEU A 45 -25.65 20.31 22.75
N HIS A 46 -25.97 19.80 23.95
CA HIS A 46 -25.00 19.13 24.82
C HIS A 46 -24.68 17.72 24.32
N GLY A 47 -25.67 17.02 23.76
CA GLY A 47 -25.49 15.73 23.09
C GLY A 47 -24.60 15.84 21.85
N GLY A 48 -24.78 16.90 21.04
CA GLY A 48 -23.89 17.20 19.92
C GLY A 48 -22.45 17.48 20.39
N LEU A 49 -22.27 18.30 21.43
CA LEU A 49 -20.96 18.58 22.02
C LEU A 49 -20.30 17.34 22.64
N LEU A 50 -21.07 16.45 23.28
CA LEU A 50 -20.59 15.18 23.83
C LEU A 50 -20.20 14.20 22.72
N ALA A 51 -20.92 14.16 21.60
CA ALA A 51 -20.55 13.35 20.45
C ALA A 51 -19.24 13.83 19.81
N ILE A 52 -19.08 15.15 19.64
CA ILE A 52 -17.84 15.75 19.12
C ILE A 52 -16.68 15.50 20.10
N SER A 53 -16.89 15.77 21.39
CA SER A 53 -15.89 15.53 22.44
C SER A 53 -15.52 14.06 22.54
N GLY A 54 -16.49 13.15 22.46
CA GLY A 54 -16.27 11.70 22.44
C GLY A 54 -15.45 11.27 21.24
N PHE A 55 -15.74 11.80 20.05
CA PHE A 55 -14.93 11.55 18.85
C PHE A 55 -13.48 12.05 19.01
N LEU A 56 -13.30 13.25 19.56
CA LEU A 56 -11.97 13.83 19.84
C LEU A 56 -11.21 13.09 20.95
N LEU A 57 -11.90 12.57 21.97
CA LEU A 57 -11.30 11.82 23.08
C LEU A 57 -11.05 10.35 22.73
N LEU A 58 -11.75 9.80 21.73
CA LEU A 58 -11.51 8.46 21.20
C LEU A 58 -10.33 8.40 20.22
N GLN A 59 -9.81 9.53 19.72
CA GLN A 59 -8.57 9.63 18.94
C GLN A 59 -7.40 8.75 19.44
N PRO A 60 -7.09 8.70 20.77
CA PRO A 60 -6.01 7.88 21.32
C PRO A 60 -6.37 6.38 21.42
N ILE A 61 -7.61 6.01 21.13
CA ILE A 61 -8.13 4.62 21.13
C ILE A 61 -8.46 4.16 19.71
N LEU A 62 -8.60 5.09 18.74
CA LEU A 62 -8.70 4.75 17.33
C LEU A 62 -7.59 3.76 16.95
N PRO A 63 -7.91 2.67 16.25
CA PRO A 63 -6.94 1.65 15.88
C PRO A 63 -5.68 2.27 15.30
N MET A 64 -4.52 1.68 15.61
CA MET A 64 -3.22 2.21 15.19
C MET A 64 -3.17 2.51 13.67
N SER A 65 -3.90 1.73 12.86
CA SER A 65 -4.09 1.93 11.42
C SER A 65 -4.65 3.30 11.03
N TRP A 66 -5.54 3.88 11.85
CA TRP A 66 -6.13 5.20 11.57
C TRP A 66 -5.19 6.34 11.97
N ARG A 67 -4.41 6.14 13.04
CA ARG A 67 -3.33 7.07 13.43
C ARG A 67 -2.17 7.05 12.44
N VAL A 68 -1.83 5.89 11.89
CA VAL A 68 -0.84 5.75 10.80
C VAL A 68 -1.27 6.54 9.55
N MET A 69 -2.56 6.61 9.24
CA MET A 69 -3.05 7.45 8.14
C MET A 69 -2.89 8.96 8.39
N MET A 70 -2.90 9.41 9.65
CA MET A 70 -2.99 10.85 9.99
C MET A 70 -1.73 11.48 10.58
N ARG A 71 -0.76 10.70 11.07
CA ARG A 71 0.29 11.26 11.95
C ARG A 71 1.63 11.55 11.28
N ASP A 72 1.84 11.10 10.05
CA ASP A 72 3.06 11.39 9.31
C ASP A 72 2.78 11.48 7.80
N PRO A 73 2.87 12.69 7.21
CA PRO A 73 2.77 12.90 5.77
C PRO A 73 3.84 12.17 4.94
N GLN A 74 4.81 11.49 5.56
CA GLN A 74 5.81 10.68 4.87
C GLN A 74 5.65 9.16 5.09
N SER A 75 4.96 8.72 6.15
CA SER A 75 4.73 7.29 6.42
C SER A 75 3.26 6.85 6.36
N SER A 76 2.34 7.77 6.06
CA SER A 76 0.97 7.41 5.69
C SER A 76 0.97 6.58 4.39
N PRO A 77 0.18 5.50 4.28
CA PRO A 77 -0.02 4.78 3.03
C PRO A 77 -0.44 5.70 1.88
N VAL A 78 -1.17 6.78 2.19
CA VAL A 78 -1.57 7.81 1.23
C VAL A 78 -0.35 8.57 0.71
N ALA A 79 0.57 8.95 1.60
CA ALA A 79 1.81 9.62 1.23
C ALA A 79 2.74 8.74 0.40
N TYR A 80 2.82 7.45 0.73
CA TYR A 80 3.58 6.47 -0.03
C TYR A 80 3.02 6.29 -1.44
N TRP A 81 1.69 6.28 -1.60
CA TRP A 81 1.05 6.17 -2.91
C TRP A 81 1.11 7.47 -3.71
N ASP A 82 0.97 8.62 -3.05
CA ASP A 82 1.15 9.93 -3.67
C ASP A 82 2.60 10.13 -4.11
N HIS A 83 3.56 9.61 -3.33
CA HIS A 83 4.97 9.56 -3.68
C HIS A 83 5.15 8.80 -4.99
N GLU A 84 4.67 7.56 -5.09
CA GLU A 84 4.78 6.78 -6.34
C GLU A 84 4.04 7.42 -7.51
N ARG A 85 2.88 8.03 -7.27
CA ARG A 85 2.08 8.67 -8.32
C ARG A 85 2.86 9.77 -9.04
N ARG A 86 3.75 10.49 -8.35
CA ARG A 86 4.53 11.58 -8.95
C ARG A 86 5.51 11.09 -10.03
N ASN A 87 5.96 9.84 -9.93
CA ASN A 87 6.89 9.26 -10.89
C ASN A 87 6.21 8.28 -11.87
N LEU A 88 4.87 8.20 -11.85
CA LEU A 88 4.11 7.22 -12.64
C LEU A 88 4.38 7.39 -14.14
N ASP A 89 4.27 8.60 -14.66
CA ASP A 89 4.43 8.86 -16.10
C ASP A 89 5.84 8.48 -16.56
N GLU A 90 6.86 8.84 -15.77
CA GLU A 90 8.25 8.50 -16.06
C GLU A 90 8.49 6.98 -16.03
N LEU A 91 7.95 6.29 -15.02
CA LEU A 91 8.02 4.82 -14.88
C LEU A 91 7.37 4.11 -16.07
N VAL A 92 6.19 4.58 -16.49
CA VAL A 92 5.42 3.99 -17.59
C VAL A 92 6.11 4.24 -18.94
N GLU A 93 6.57 5.46 -19.18
CA GLU A 93 7.31 5.79 -20.40
C GLU A 93 8.65 5.06 -20.48
N TRP A 94 9.31 4.83 -19.36
CA TRP A 94 10.46 3.93 -19.29
C TRP A 94 10.06 2.50 -19.65
N GLY A 95 9.00 1.97 -19.05
CA GLY A 95 8.50 0.62 -19.31
C GLY A 95 8.12 0.35 -20.77
N LYS A 96 7.49 1.31 -21.45
CA LYS A 96 7.13 1.21 -22.88
C LYS A 96 8.33 1.18 -23.82
N LYS A 97 9.49 1.68 -23.39
CA LYS A 97 10.74 1.69 -24.18
C LYS A 97 11.52 0.39 -24.03
N LEU A 98 11.11 -0.49 -23.11
CA LEU A 98 11.77 -1.76 -22.92
C LEU A 98 11.35 -2.74 -24.01
N ASP A 99 12.32 -3.40 -24.62
CA ASP A 99 12.09 -4.40 -25.67
C ASP A 99 11.83 -5.78 -25.07
N PHE A 100 10.60 -6.00 -24.60
CA PHE A 100 10.14 -7.28 -24.07
C PHE A 100 8.81 -7.73 -24.70
N PRO A 101 8.57 -9.05 -24.83
CA PRO A 101 7.31 -9.56 -25.35
C PRO A 101 6.11 -9.08 -24.52
N PRO A 102 4.98 -8.70 -25.15
CA PRO A 102 3.73 -8.43 -24.44
C PRO A 102 3.30 -9.62 -23.57
N GLY A 103 2.78 -9.33 -22.39
CA GLY A 103 2.38 -10.34 -21.41
C GLY A 103 3.52 -10.92 -20.58
N THR A 104 4.77 -10.41 -20.73
CA THR A 104 5.90 -10.78 -19.88
C THR A 104 5.53 -10.61 -18.41
N THR A 105 5.86 -11.62 -17.60
CA THR A 105 5.52 -11.61 -16.17
C THR A 105 6.55 -10.86 -15.35
N VAL A 106 6.09 -10.04 -14.41
CA VAL A 106 6.91 -9.25 -13.50
C VAL A 106 6.41 -9.41 -12.07
N PHE A 107 7.34 -9.48 -11.12
CA PHE A 107 7.07 -9.40 -9.69
C PHE A 107 7.99 -8.36 -9.06
N GLY A 108 7.63 -7.74 -7.94
CA GLY A 108 8.47 -6.70 -7.38
C GLY A 108 7.76 -5.83 -6.37
N ASP A 109 8.35 -4.66 -6.11
CA ASP A 109 7.88 -3.67 -5.13
C ASP A 109 6.36 -3.44 -5.15
N SER A 110 5.75 -3.40 -3.96
CA SER A 110 4.30 -3.38 -3.78
C SER A 110 3.58 -2.13 -4.23
N ALA A 111 4.31 -1.05 -4.46
CA ALA A 111 3.73 0.18 -4.99
C ALA A 111 4.14 0.42 -6.43
N THR A 112 5.41 0.18 -6.76
CA THR A 112 5.91 0.44 -8.12
C THR A 112 5.42 -0.60 -9.13
N THR A 113 5.36 -1.89 -8.77
CA THR A 113 5.00 -2.97 -9.73
C THR A 113 3.56 -2.88 -10.24
N PRO A 114 2.54 -2.66 -9.38
CA PRO A 114 1.17 -2.51 -9.87
C PRO A 114 1.02 -1.31 -10.82
N LEU A 115 1.68 -0.20 -10.51
CA LEU A 115 1.67 1.01 -11.33
C LEU A 115 2.37 0.79 -12.68
N PHE A 116 3.52 0.13 -12.67
CA PHE A 116 4.24 -0.26 -13.89
C PHE A 116 3.36 -1.13 -14.80
N VAL A 117 2.72 -2.16 -14.25
CA VAL A 117 1.85 -3.06 -15.03
C VAL A 117 0.58 -2.36 -15.54
N LEU A 118 0.05 -1.37 -14.82
CA LEU A 118 -1.13 -0.62 -15.28
C LEU A 118 -0.86 0.22 -16.53
N GLY A 119 0.38 0.68 -16.75
CA GLY A 119 0.74 1.51 -17.90
C GLY A 119 1.49 0.78 -19.01
N THR A 120 1.73 -0.52 -18.87
CA THR A 120 2.54 -1.33 -19.79
C THR A 120 1.83 -2.65 -20.13
N ASP A 121 2.40 -3.42 -21.06
CA ASP A 121 1.85 -4.74 -21.45
C ASP A 121 2.36 -5.89 -20.56
N PHE A 122 2.97 -5.60 -19.41
CA PHE A 122 3.43 -6.62 -18.47
C PHE A 122 2.25 -7.26 -17.69
N ARG A 123 2.51 -8.37 -17.00
CA ARG A 123 1.55 -9.00 -16.08
C ARG A 123 2.18 -9.26 -14.73
N ILE A 124 1.44 -9.02 -13.64
CA ILE A 124 1.92 -9.32 -12.29
C ILE A 124 1.97 -10.85 -12.12
N ALA A 125 3.15 -11.40 -11.83
CA ALA A 125 3.29 -12.82 -11.50
C ALA A 125 2.55 -13.14 -10.19
N LEU A 126 2.04 -14.36 -10.04
CA LEU A 126 1.25 -14.80 -8.88
C LEU A 126 -0.05 -14.00 -8.60
N ASN A 127 -0.40 -13.01 -9.44
CA ASN A 127 -1.44 -12.01 -9.15
C ASN A 127 -1.23 -11.29 -7.80
N GLU A 128 0.03 -11.18 -7.34
CA GLU A 128 0.41 -10.63 -6.04
C GLU A 128 1.66 -9.75 -6.23
N ALA A 129 1.72 -8.60 -5.55
CA ALA A 129 2.89 -7.71 -5.55
C ALA A 129 3.33 -7.36 -4.13
N ASP A 130 3.03 -8.18 -3.12
CA ASP A 130 3.36 -7.85 -1.74
C ASP A 130 4.83 -8.16 -1.42
N THR A 131 5.62 -7.10 -1.23
CA THR A 131 7.03 -7.18 -0.81
C THR A 131 7.23 -6.76 0.64
N ASN A 132 6.20 -6.74 1.48
CA ASN A 132 6.32 -6.32 2.87
C ASN A 132 7.27 -7.23 3.65
N SER A 133 8.46 -6.72 3.98
CA SER A 133 9.48 -7.48 4.70
C SER A 133 9.04 -7.93 6.10
N MET A 134 8.14 -7.19 6.76
CA MET A 134 7.61 -7.60 8.07
C MET A 134 6.77 -8.87 7.96
N ARG A 135 6.01 -9.03 6.88
CA ARG A 135 5.19 -10.22 6.62
C ARG A 135 6.06 -11.47 6.51
N PHE A 136 7.13 -11.40 5.72
CA PHE A 136 8.05 -12.52 5.54
C PHE A 136 8.90 -12.80 6.80
N ARG A 137 9.33 -11.75 7.52
CA ARG A 137 10.02 -11.92 8.82
C ARG A 137 9.13 -12.55 9.89
N ALA A 138 7.81 -12.37 9.79
CA ALA A 138 6.85 -13.05 10.65
C ALA A 138 6.60 -14.51 10.23
N GLY A 139 7.15 -14.97 9.10
CA GLY A 139 7.03 -16.33 8.60
C GLY A 139 5.75 -16.64 7.82
N TYR A 140 5.08 -15.63 7.24
CA TYR A 140 3.79 -15.83 6.56
C TYR A 140 3.75 -15.35 5.10
N PRO A 141 3.99 -16.22 4.10
CA PRO A 141 4.58 -17.56 4.24
C PRO A 141 6.09 -17.47 4.57
N PRO A 142 6.74 -18.61 4.92
CA PRO A 142 8.19 -18.68 4.97
C PRO A 142 8.82 -18.18 3.66
N PRO A 143 9.96 -17.47 3.71
CA PRO A 143 10.63 -16.96 2.52
C PRO A 143 10.87 -18.04 1.45
N GLU A 144 11.29 -19.23 1.85
CA GLU A 144 11.61 -20.35 0.95
C GLU A 144 10.37 -20.85 0.19
N GLU A 145 9.24 -20.97 0.87
CA GLU A 145 7.96 -21.37 0.25
C GLU A 145 7.52 -20.32 -0.79
N PHE A 146 7.71 -19.04 -0.48
CA PHE A 146 7.38 -17.98 -1.42
C PHE A 146 8.35 -17.94 -2.62
N ILE A 147 9.64 -18.18 -2.39
CA ILE A 147 10.64 -18.31 -3.46
C ILE A 147 10.25 -19.46 -4.39
N GLN A 148 9.88 -20.61 -3.84
CA GLN A 148 9.42 -21.75 -4.64
C GLN A 148 8.21 -21.38 -5.50
N ARG A 149 7.22 -20.67 -4.93
CA ARG A 149 6.07 -20.16 -5.70
C ARG A 149 6.49 -19.22 -6.83
N LEU A 150 7.47 -18.33 -6.59
CA LEU A 150 8.00 -17.45 -7.64
C LEU A 150 8.67 -18.27 -8.75
N GLU A 151 9.48 -19.27 -8.41
CA GLU A 151 10.12 -20.17 -9.37
C GLU A 151 9.10 -20.93 -10.22
N GLU A 152 8.06 -21.49 -9.60
CA GLU A 152 6.96 -22.22 -10.24
C GLU A 152 6.11 -21.31 -11.15
N SER A 153 5.92 -20.06 -10.75
CA SER A 153 5.17 -19.06 -11.54
C SER A 153 5.86 -18.66 -12.84
N ARG A 154 7.12 -19.07 -13.03
CA ARG A 154 7.98 -18.70 -14.16
C ARG A 154 8.10 -17.19 -14.34
N VAL A 155 8.16 -16.44 -13.24
CA VAL A 155 8.39 -15.00 -13.28
C VAL A 155 9.62 -14.68 -14.15
N ASN A 156 9.43 -13.81 -15.14
CA ASN A 156 10.49 -13.46 -16.09
C ASN A 156 11.33 -12.29 -15.60
N MET A 157 10.70 -11.39 -14.85
CA MET A 157 11.27 -10.11 -14.45
C MET A 157 11.04 -9.81 -12.98
N LEU A 158 12.03 -9.17 -12.36
CA LEU A 158 11.88 -8.57 -11.04
C LEU A 158 12.05 -7.06 -11.09
N LEU A 159 11.09 -6.35 -10.52
CA LEU A 159 11.11 -4.91 -10.38
C LEU A 159 11.54 -4.55 -8.95
N VAL A 160 12.78 -4.11 -8.80
CA VAL A 160 13.40 -3.82 -7.51
C VAL A 160 13.52 -2.32 -7.33
N ARG A 161 12.95 -1.81 -6.24
CA ARG A 161 13.06 -0.41 -5.87
C ARG A 161 14.13 -0.22 -4.81
N THR A 162 14.99 0.78 -5.03
CA THR A 162 15.97 1.27 -4.05
C THR A 162 15.75 2.75 -3.78
N SER A 163 16.25 3.18 -2.62
CA SER A 163 16.32 4.59 -2.26
C SER A 163 17.79 5.00 -2.12
N LEU A 164 18.16 6.13 -2.71
CA LEU A 164 19.49 6.72 -2.60
C LEU A 164 19.56 7.57 -1.34
N ARG A 165 20.49 7.21 -0.45
CA ARG A 165 20.81 7.99 0.75
C ARG A 165 21.58 9.26 0.39
N ALA A 166 21.67 10.18 1.34
CA ALA A 166 22.42 11.44 1.17
C ALA A 166 23.93 11.21 0.92
N ASP A 167 24.48 10.07 1.35
CA ASP A 167 25.87 9.65 1.10
C ASP A 167 26.04 8.91 -0.25
N GLY A 168 25.01 8.88 -1.08
CA GLY A 168 25.00 8.20 -2.39
C GLY A 168 24.83 6.69 -2.32
N LYS A 169 24.69 6.09 -1.12
CA LYS A 169 24.48 4.65 -1.00
C LYS A 169 23.03 4.28 -1.27
N GLU A 170 22.84 3.23 -2.06
CA GLU A 170 21.53 2.64 -2.32
C GLU A 170 21.11 1.72 -1.18
N THR A 171 19.86 1.87 -0.72
CA THR A 171 19.23 0.93 0.21
C THR A 171 18.13 0.17 -0.49
N LEU A 172 18.21 -1.16 -0.44
CA LEU A 172 17.13 -2.05 -0.87
C LEU A 172 15.91 -1.87 0.04
N ASN A 173 14.72 -2.02 -0.54
CA ASN A 173 13.45 -1.94 0.18
C ASN A 173 12.71 -3.28 0.14
N GLY A 174 11.74 -3.44 1.05
CA GLY A 174 10.84 -4.60 1.07
C GLY A 174 11.55 -5.93 1.30
N MET A 175 11.01 -6.99 0.71
CA MET A 175 11.47 -8.38 0.86
C MET A 175 12.91 -8.60 0.44
N PHE A 176 13.48 -7.74 -0.41
CA PHE A 176 14.88 -7.84 -0.85
C PHE A 176 15.89 -7.54 0.27
N LEU A 177 15.42 -7.08 1.44
CA LEU A 177 16.20 -6.97 2.68
C LEU A 177 16.40 -8.30 3.43
N ILE A 178 15.72 -9.36 3.01
CA ILE A 178 15.78 -10.70 3.61
C ILE A 178 16.81 -11.51 2.83
N GLN A 179 17.67 -12.23 3.55
CA GLN A 179 18.86 -12.86 2.98
C GLN A 179 18.51 -13.86 1.87
N GLU A 180 17.50 -14.69 2.10
CA GLU A 180 17.01 -15.74 1.22
C GLU A 180 16.57 -15.17 -0.14
N PHE A 181 15.83 -14.05 -0.12
CA PHE A 181 15.46 -13.34 -1.35
C PHE A 181 16.66 -12.69 -2.02
N GLY A 182 17.62 -12.16 -1.25
CA GLY A 182 18.87 -11.62 -1.80
C GLY A 182 19.72 -12.68 -2.50
N GLU A 183 19.80 -13.89 -1.96
CA GLU A 183 20.48 -15.03 -2.58
C GLU A 183 19.76 -15.51 -3.83
N TYR A 184 18.43 -15.64 -3.76
CA TYR A 184 17.57 -15.96 -4.91
C TYR A 184 17.77 -14.97 -6.06
N LEU A 185 17.76 -13.66 -5.79
CA LEU A 185 18.02 -12.61 -6.77
C LEU A 185 19.37 -12.81 -7.47
N LYS A 186 20.44 -13.00 -6.68
CA LYS A 186 21.80 -13.18 -7.21
C LYS A 186 21.92 -14.44 -8.05
N ARG A 187 21.21 -15.51 -7.69
CA ARG A 187 21.22 -16.79 -8.39
C ARG A 187 20.49 -16.67 -9.73
N GLU A 188 19.24 -16.24 -9.71
CA GLU A 188 18.31 -16.39 -10.83
C GLU A 188 18.21 -15.17 -11.75
N PHE A 189 18.61 -13.97 -11.31
CA PHE A 189 18.36 -12.73 -12.05
C PHE A 189 19.63 -11.93 -12.31
N GLN A 190 19.60 -11.13 -13.38
CA GLN A 190 20.66 -10.20 -13.76
C GLN A 190 20.07 -8.83 -14.10
N PRO A 191 20.78 -7.72 -13.84
CA PRO A 191 20.31 -6.39 -14.23
C PRO A 191 20.06 -6.30 -15.74
N ALA A 192 18.89 -5.79 -16.13
CA ALA A 192 18.51 -5.58 -17.53
C ALA A 192 18.33 -4.09 -17.86
N ALA A 193 17.70 -3.35 -16.97
CA ALA A 193 17.51 -1.91 -17.11
C ALA A 193 17.44 -1.24 -15.74
N SER A 194 17.66 0.07 -15.70
CA SER A 194 17.40 0.89 -14.52
C SER A 194 16.83 2.25 -14.90
N LEU A 195 16.04 2.82 -13.99
CA LEU A 195 15.49 4.17 -14.04
C LEU A 195 15.81 4.87 -12.73
N GLU A 196 16.47 6.02 -12.79
CA GLU A 196 16.63 6.91 -11.63
C GLU A 196 15.56 7.99 -11.72
N MET A 197 14.74 8.10 -10.69
CA MET A 197 13.63 9.05 -10.58
C MET A 197 14.08 10.31 -9.83
N ASN A 198 13.34 11.41 -10.01
CA ASN A 198 13.68 12.73 -9.50
C ASN A 198 13.78 12.85 -7.96
N ASP A 199 13.30 11.87 -7.20
CA ASP A 199 13.22 11.89 -5.74
C ASP A 199 14.23 10.97 -5.05
N ARG A 200 15.37 10.70 -5.71
CA ARG A 200 16.39 9.77 -5.21
C ARG A 200 15.87 8.34 -5.11
N THR A 201 14.77 8.00 -5.78
CA THR A 201 14.37 6.62 -5.99
C THR A 201 15.05 6.08 -7.23
N LYS A 202 15.51 4.83 -7.18
CA LYS A 202 15.98 4.11 -8.35
C LYS A 202 15.25 2.80 -8.48
N VAL A 203 14.80 2.50 -9.68
CA VAL A 203 14.08 1.28 -10.02
C VAL A 203 14.97 0.46 -10.94
N TYR A 204 15.15 -0.81 -10.60
CA TYR A 204 15.85 -1.78 -11.41
C TYR A 204 14.87 -2.78 -11.97
N LEU A 205 15.01 -3.09 -13.26
CA LEU A 205 14.44 -4.28 -13.85
C LEU A 205 15.53 -5.34 -13.93
N LEU A 206 15.30 -6.46 -13.27
CA LEU A 206 16.18 -7.62 -13.31
C LEU A 206 15.52 -8.69 -14.18
N ALA A 207 16.21 -9.13 -15.23
CA ALA A 207 15.75 -10.23 -16.07
C ALA A 207 16.23 -11.56 -15.52
N ARG A 208 15.39 -12.58 -15.65
CA ARG A 208 15.79 -13.95 -15.33
C ARG A 208 16.95 -14.35 -16.24
N LYS A 209 17.99 -14.94 -15.65
CA LYS A 209 19.14 -15.45 -16.41
C LYS A 209 18.70 -16.57 -17.36
N PRO A 210 19.34 -16.71 -18.52
CA PRO A 210 19.13 -17.88 -19.35
C PRO A 210 19.50 -19.14 -18.54
N VAL A 211 18.71 -20.19 -18.68
CA VAL A 211 19.10 -21.51 -18.16
C VAL A 211 20.32 -21.92 -18.96
N ASN A 212 21.47 -22.06 -18.31
CA ASN A 212 22.62 -22.69 -18.93
C ASN A 212 22.25 -24.17 -19.13
N GLU A 213 21.84 -24.51 -20.35
CA GLU A 213 21.64 -25.90 -20.79
C GLU A 213 22.96 -26.68 -20.80
#